data_AF-A0A1X0NF54-F1
#
_entry.id   AF-A0A1X0NF54-F1
#
_cell.length_a   1.000
_cell.length_b   1.000
_cell.length_c   1.000
_cell.angle_alpha   90.00
_cell.angle_beta   90.00
_cell.angle_gamma   90.00
#
_symmetry.space_group_name_H-M   'P 1'
#
loop_
_entity.id
_entity.type
_entity.pdbx_description
1 polymer ?
#
loop_
_entity_poly.entity_id
_entity_poly.type
_entity_poly.pdbx_seq_one_letter_code
_entity_poly.pdbx_strand_id
1 'polypeptide(L)'
;VAAGPGATFTSICSEESIEHRTFSAVMNFEPARILPTRYAVRIAAHEIAHALGFSYKRMEALEMTKIIYVTGKKLRCRVISAVTTNVSQRHYNCSSIMGLYLEEEDRKLTMVSHWERRDAKDELMSVYFDLPGAMLYTAFTMAAFEDMKYFRANWGKEETMSWGKDAGCQFQHRKCVE
;
A
#
# COMPACT_ATOMS: atom_id res chain seq x y z
N VAL A 1 1.37 15.51 23.23
CA VAL A 1 0.16 14.79 22.77
C VAL A 1 -0.63 15.75 21.90
N ALA A 2 -0.59 15.58 20.57
CA ALA A 2 -1.29 16.47 19.65
C ALA A 2 -2.71 15.92 19.42
N ALA A 3 -3.66 16.38 20.23
CA ALA A 3 -5.09 16.15 20.05
C ALA A 3 -5.73 17.48 19.63
N GLY A 4 -5.52 17.88 18.38
CA GLY A 4 -6.34 18.91 17.72
C GLY A 4 -7.33 18.23 16.76
N PRO A 5 -8.37 18.94 16.29
CA PRO A 5 -9.28 18.44 15.25
C PRO A 5 -8.52 18.39 13.91
N GLY A 6 -7.65 17.39 13.78
CA GLY A 6 -6.89 17.10 12.58
C GLY A 6 -7.58 16.02 11.76
N ALA A 7 -7.26 15.97 10.47
CA ALA A 7 -7.62 14.87 9.59
C ALA A 7 -7.26 13.51 10.22
N THR A 8 -7.94 12.45 9.79
CA THR A 8 -7.60 11.08 10.16
C THR A 8 -6.10 10.84 9.97
N PHE A 9 -5.42 10.35 11.00
CA PHE A 9 -4.00 10.06 10.93
C PHE A 9 -3.64 8.84 11.76
N THR A 10 -2.51 8.25 11.39
CA THR A 10 -1.85 7.19 12.15
C THR A 10 -0.37 7.51 12.34
N SER A 11 0.17 7.17 13.51
CA SER A 11 1.60 7.27 13.78
C SER A 11 2.07 6.10 14.63
N ILE A 12 3.26 5.58 14.32
CA ILE A 12 3.92 4.56 15.12
C ILE A 12 4.54 5.23 16.35
N CYS A 13 4.23 4.72 17.54
CA CYS A 13 4.72 5.26 18.81
C CYS A 13 5.99 4.54 19.28
N SER A 14 6.08 3.24 19.04
CA SER A 14 7.26 2.45 19.36
C SER A 14 7.42 1.22 18.45
N GLU A 15 8.67 0.84 18.23
CA GLU A 15 9.07 -0.29 17.39
C GLU A 15 10.32 -0.96 17.95
N GLU A 16 10.53 -2.21 17.55
CA GLU A 16 11.77 -2.94 17.80
C GLU A 16 12.91 -2.36 16.97
N SER A 17 14.12 -2.30 17.54
CA SER A 17 15.29 -1.69 16.91
C SER A 17 15.88 -2.50 15.77
N ILE A 18 15.69 -3.83 15.72
CA ILE A 18 16.32 -4.73 14.76
C ILE A 18 15.34 -5.16 13.68
N GLU A 19 14.27 -5.88 14.05
CA GLU A 19 13.28 -6.37 13.07
C GLU A 19 12.29 -5.29 12.65
N HIS A 20 12.41 -4.08 13.21
CA HIS A 20 11.56 -2.94 12.86
C HIS A 20 10.07 -3.22 13.09
N ARG A 21 9.73 -4.19 13.96
CA ARG A 21 8.36 -4.58 14.28
C ARG A 21 7.69 -3.52 15.15
N THR A 22 6.52 -3.05 14.75
CA THR A 22 5.74 -2.09 15.55
C THR A 22 5.15 -2.75 16.80
N PHE A 23 5.30 -2.09 17.96
CA PHE A 23 4.71 -2.51 19.23
C PHE A 23 3.49 -1.69 19.62
N SER A 24 3.56 -0.38 19.38
CA SER A 24 2.47 0.54 19.68
C SER A 24 2.36 1.61 18.62
N ALA A 25 1.13 2.01 18.35
CA ALA A 25 0.78 3.06 17.42
C ALA A 25 -0.46 3.78 17.93
N VAL A 26 -0.64 5.02 17.48
CA VAL A 26 -1.81 5.83 17.75
C VAL A 26 -2.51 6.16 16.44
N MET A 27 -3.84 6.16 16.49
CA MET A 27 -4.69 6.59 15.40
C MET A 27 -5.74 7.56 15.91
N ASN A 28 -6.09 8.52 15.07
CA ASN A 28 -7.14 9.48 15.33
C ASN A 28 -8.16 9.42 14.20
N PHE A 29 -9.43 9.36 14.56
CA PHE A 29 -10.53 9.47 13.62
C PHE A 29 -11.33 10.73 13.94
N GLU A 30 -11.61 11.53 12.93
CA GLU A 30 -12.48 12.69 13.06
C GLU A 30 -13.94 12.24 13.23
N PRO A 31 -14.58 12.44 14.42
CA PRO A 31 -15.91 11.89 14.68
C PRO A 31 -16.97 12.32 13.65
N ALA A 32 -16.86 13.54 13.12
CA ALA A 32 -17.78 14.08 12.12
C ALA A 32 -17.75 13.31 10.78
N ARG A 33 -16.69 12.54 10.50
CA ARG A 33 -16.53 11.75 9.28
C ARG A 33 -16.78 10.26 9.48
N ILE A 34 -17.09 9.83 10.71
CA ILE A 34 -17.39 8.43 11.04
C ILE A 34 -18.88 8.19 10.78
N LEU A 35 -19.18 7.57 9.63
CA LEU A 35 -20.52 7.10 9.29
C LEU A 35 -20.56 5.56 9.39
N PRO A 36 -21.69 4.92 9.76
CA PRO A 36 -21.84 3.46 9.83
C PRO A 36 -21.91 2.84 8.42
N THR A 37 -20.82 2.96 7.67
CA THR A 37 -20.71 2.59 6.27
C THR A 37 -19.53 1.66 6.08
N ARG A 38 -19.58 0.82 5.04
CA ARG A 38 -18.44 0.01 4.60
C ARG A 38 -17.19 0.88 4.40
N TYR A 39 -17.35 2.09 3.87
CA TYR A 39 -16.25 3.02 3.61
C TYR A 39 -15.50 3.40 4.90
N ALA A 40 -16.21 3.78 5.97
CA ALA A 40 -15.58 4.12 7.24
C ALA A 40 -14.83 2.93 7.86
N VAL A 41 -15.37 1.72 7.76
CA VAL A 41 -14.69 0.49 8.20
C VAL A 41 -13.39 0.27 7.43
N ARG A 42 -13.38 0.56 6.12
CA ARG A 42 -12.17 0.42 5.30
C ARG A 42 -11.12 1.49 5.57
N ILE A 43 -11.52 2.72 5.86
CA ILE A 43 -10.59 3.74 6.35
C ILE A 43 -9.97 3.28 7.67
N ALA A 44 -10.77 2.78 8.62
CA ALA A 44 -10.21 2.27 9.87
C ALA A 44 -9.21 1.12 9.63
N ALA A 45 -9.52 0.17 8.74
CA ALA A 45 -8.59 -0.90 8.38
C ALA A 45 -7.31 -0.39 7.69
N HIS A 46 -7.42 0.64 6.84
CA HIS A 46 -6.28 1.29 6.19
C HIS A 46 -5.34 1.93 7.21
N GLU A 47 -5.90 2.70 8.15
CA GLU A 47 -5.13 3.31 9.24
C GLU A 47 -4.50 2.25 10.17
N ILE A 48 -5.21 1.14 10.44
CA ILE A 48 -4.64 -0.02 11.15
C ILE A 48 -3.44 -0.58 10.39
N ALA A 49 -3.50 -0.70 9.06
CA ALA A 49 -2.37 -1.19 8.29
C ALA A 49 -1.14 -0.27 8.39
N HIS A 50 -1.32 1.05 8.38
CA HIS A 50 -0.23 1.98 8.70
C HIS A 50 0.33 1.77 10.12
N ALA A 51 -0.55 1.62 11.11
CA ALA A 51 -0.17 1.37 12.50
C ALA A 51 0.62 0.06 12.66
N LEU A 52 0.38 -0.93 11.80
CA LEU A 52 1.08 -2.21 11.77
C LEU A 52 2.42 -2.16 11.01
N GLY A 53 2.78 -1.02 10.42
CA GLY A 53 4.08 -0.84 9.77
C GLY A 53 4.03 -0.65 8.26
N PHE A 54 2.85 -0.62 7.62
CA PHE A 54 2.74 -0.33 6.19
C PHE A 54 3.21 1.11 5.91
N SER A 55 4.50 1.26 5.57
CA SER A 55 5.10 2.54 5.24
C SER A 55 6.32 2.39 4.35
N TYR A 56 6.56 3.38 3.50
CA TYR A 56 7.73 3.40 2.62
C TYR A 56 9.04 3.22 3.40
N LYS A 57 9.23 4.01 4.47
CA LYS A 57 10.44 3.92 5.30
C LYS A 57 10.67 2.54 5.89
N ARG A 58 9.59 1.84 6.28
CA ARG A 58 9.67 0.46 6.77
C ARG A 58 10.13 -0.49 5.68
N MET A 59 9.49 -0.41 4.53
CA MET A 59 9.79 -1.27 3.38
C MET A 59 11.21 -1.02 2.87
N GLU A 60 11.70 0.22 2.94
CA GLU A 60 13.09 0.58 2.63
C GLU A 60 14.07 -0.02 3.65
N ALA A 61 13.83 0.14 4.96
CA ALA A 61 14.67 -0.43 6.00
C ALA A 61 14.74 -1.97 5.97
N LEU A 62 13.68 -2.60 5.47
CA LEU A 62 13.59 -4.05 5.28
C LEU A 62 14.04 -4.52 3.88
N GLU A 63 14.66 -3.62 3.10
CA GLU A 63 15.19 -3.91 1.75
C GLU A 63 14.14 -4.49 0.78
N MET A 64 12.87 -4.14 0.98
CA MET A 64 11.75 -4.60 0.16
C MET A 64 11.53 -3.75 -1.10
N THR A 65 12.17 -2.58 -1.18
CA THR A 65 11.94 -1.59 -2.24
C THR A 65 13.10 -1.48 -3.23
N LYS A 66 12.78 -1.03 -4.44
CA LYS A 66 13.75 -0.64 -5.45
C LYS A 66 13.31 0.64 -6.14
N ILE A 67 14.21 1.62 -6.19
CA ILE A 67 14.01 2.86 -6.94
C ILE A 67 14.29 2.58 -8.43
N ILE A 68 13.36 3.00 -9.28
CA ILE A 68 13.42 2.84 -10.73
C ILE A 68 13.36 4.22 -11.38
N TYR A 69 14.33 4.48 -12.24
CA TYR A 69 14.35 5.67 -13.09
C TYR A 69 13.50 5.42 -14.33
N VAL A 70 12.41 6.16 -14.47
CA VAL A 70 11.62 6.13 -15.71
C VAL A 70 12.08 7.27 -16.62
N THR A 71 12.28 6.96 -17.90
CA THR A 71 12.79 7.86 -18.93
C THR A 71 12.01 9.18 -18.91
N GLY A 72 12.67 10.30 -18.60
CA GLY A 72 12.01 11.61 -18.47
C GLY A 72 11.99 12.25 -17.07
N LYS A 73 12.78 11.74 -16.10
CA LYS A 73 13.05 12.32 -14.76
C LYS A 73 12.10 11.95 -13.60
N LYS A 74 11.19 10.98 -13.75
CA LYS A 74 10.32 10.55 -12.63
C LYS A 74 10.95 9.35 -11.89
N LEU A 75 11.22 9.53 -10.59
CA LEU A 75 11.72 8.49 -9.69
C LEU A 75 10.52 7.69 -9.16
N ARG A 76 10.43 6.42 -9.56
CA ARG A 76 9.39 5.50 -9.06
C ARG A 76 9.97 4.60 -7.99
N CYS A 77 9.23 4.33 -6.92
CA CYS A 77 9.57 3.27 -5.98
C CYS A 77 8.69 2.04 -6.22
N ARG A 78 9.29 0.86 -6.33
CA ARG A 78 8.58 -0.42 -6.47
C ARG A 78 8.90 -1.30 -5.28
N VAL A 79 7.89 -1.93 -4.70
CA VAL A 79 8.08 -3.03 -3.74
C VAL A 79 8.34 -4.30 -4.53
N ILE A 80 9.53 -4.88 -4.37
CA ILE A 80 10.06 -6.02 -5.15
C ILE A 80 10.34 -7.25 -4.29
N SER A 81 9.75 -7.32 -3.11
CA SER A 81 9.91 -8.45 -2.19
C SER A 81 9.26 -9.73 -2.75
N ALA A 82 9.67 -10.89 -2.24
CA ALA A 82 9.41 -12.18 -2.88
C ALA A 82 7.92 -12.53 -2.98
N VAL A 83 7.15 -12.36 -1.90
CA VAL A 83 5.71 -12.67 -1.89
C VAL A 83 4.95 -11.64 -2.72
N THR A 84 5.28 -10.35 -2.57
CA THR A 84 4.67 -9.26 -3.35
C THR A 84 4.86 -9.47 -4.85
N THR A 85 6.06 -9.86 -5.28
CA THR A 85 6.37 -10.19 -6.68
C THR A 85 5.49 -11.33 -7.20
N ASN A 86 5.37 -12.42 -6.43
CA ASN A 86 4.56 -13.57 -6.82
C ASN A 86 3.07 -13.20 -6.94
N VAL A 87 2.55 -12.41 -5.99
CA VAL A 87 1.18 -11.88 -6.05
C VAL A 87 0.99 -10.99 -7.28
N SER A 88 1.94 -10.10 -7.61
CA SER A 88 1.89 -9.30 -8.83
C SER A 88 1.85 -10.16 -10.09
N GLN A 89 2.72 -11.18 -10.18
CA GLN A 89 2.78 -12.06 -11.35
C GLN A 89 1.44 -12.79 -11.60
N ARG A 90 0.81 -13.27 -10.52
CA ARG A 90 -0.49 -13.91 -10.56
C ARG A 90 -1.62 -12.93 -10.89
N HIS A 91 -1.68 -11.79 -10.22
CA HIS A 91 -2.76 -10.82 -10.37
C HIS A 91 -2.80 -10.25 -11.79
N TYR A 92 -1.66 -9.84 -12.34
CA TYR A 92 -1.59 -9.24 -13.67
C TYR A 92 -1.41 -10.27 -14.80
N ASN A 93 -1.33 -11.56 -14.50
CA ASN A 93 -0.98 -12.62 -15.45
C ASN A 93 0.27 -12.28 -16.29
N CYS A 94 1.37 -11.93 -15.60
CA CYS A 94 2.61 -11.50 -16.21
C CYS A 94 3.81 -12.04 -15.42
N SER A 95 4.54 -13.01 -15.96
CA SER A 95 5.68 -13.64 -15.27
C SER A 95 6.89 -12.72 -15.08
N SER A 96 7.03 -11.67 -15.88
CA SER A 96 8.17 -10.73 -15.81
C SER A 96 7.92 -9.50 -14.93
N ILE A 97 6.72 -9.35 -14.38
CA ILE A 97 6.44 -8.25 -13.44
C ILE A 97 7.17 -8.52 -12.12
N MET A 98 7.81 -7.49 -11.57
CA MET A 98 8.65 -7.62 -10.37
C MET A 98 7.97 -7.15 -9.08
N GLY A 99 6.71 -6.72 -9.12
CA GLY A 99 6.03 -6.18 -7.94
C GLY A 99 5.09 -5.02 -8.25
N LEU A 100 4.82 -4.21 -7.24
CA LEU A 100 3.85 -3.12 -7.29
C LEU A 100 4.51 -1.78 -6.95
N TYR A 101 4.14 -0.73 -7.68
CA TYR A 101 4.65 0.61 -7.41
C TYR A 101 3.99 1.20 -6.16
N LEU A 102 4.77 1.98 -5.40
CA LEU A 102 4.24 2.90 -4.42
C LEU A 102 3.84 4.19 -5.11
N GLU A 103 2.81 4.84 -4.56
CA GLU A 103 2.36 6.14 -4.99
C GLU A 103 3.43 7.20 -4.69
N GLU A 104 3.48 8.23 -5.52
CA GLU A 104 4.35 9.38 -5.33
C GLU A 104 3.51 10.60 -4.96
N GLU A 105 3.97 11.43 -4.02
CA GLU A 105 3.34 12.72 -3.80
C GLU A 105 3.67 13.64 -4.99
N ASP A 106 2.63 14.01 -5.74
CA ASP A 106 2.76 14.99 -6.80
C ASP A 106 3.40 16.28 -6.23
N ARG A 107 4.48 16.74 -6.90
CA ARG A 107 5.26 17.97 -6.63
C ARG A 107 6.40 17.89 -5.63
N LYS A 108 6.52 16.85 -4.79
CA LYS A 108 7.60 16.78 -3.78
C LYS A 108 8.64 15.67 -3.98
N LEU A 109 8.44 14.78 -4.97
CA LEU A 109 9.31 13.61 -5.19
C LEU A 109 9.44 12.72 -3.93
N THR A 110 8.47 12.81 -3.01
CA THR A 110 8.39 12.01 -1.79
C THR A 110 7.52 10.80 -2.06
N MET A 111 8.03 9.61 -1.73
CA MET A 111 7.20 8.39 -1.77
C MET A 111 6.19 8.45 -0.65
N VAL A 112 4.92 8.21 -0.97
CA VAL A 112 3.89 8.05 0.06
C VAL A 112 3.70 6.57 0.36
N SER A 113 3.24 6.30 1.58
CA SER A 113 3.07 4.95 2.11
C SER A 113 1.83 4.24 1.54
N HIS A 114 1.54 4.40 0.25
CA HIS A 114 0.37 3.85 -0.42
C HIS A 114 0.76 3.12 -1.69
N TRP A 115 -0.05 2.15 -2.11
CA TRP A 115 0.08 1.58 -3.44
C TRP A 115 -0.30 2.61 -4.51
N GLU A 116 0.45 2.60 -5.61
CA GLU A 116 0.14 3.38 -6.80
C GLU A 116 -1.29 3.07 -7.27
N ARG A 117 -2.12 4.10 -7.23
CA ARG A 117 -3.54 4.01 -7.55
C ARG A 117 -3.80 3.56 -8.98
N ARG A 118 -2.94 3.94 -9.94
CA ARG A 118 -3.03 3.43 -11.31
C ARG A 118 -3.00 1.91 -11.35
N ASP A 119 -2.18 1.29 -10.51
CA ASP A 119 -1.91 -0.14 -10.58
C ASP A 119 -2.85 -0.94 -9.67
N ALA A 120 -3.32 -0.33 -8.58
CA ALA A 120 -4.07 -1.00 -7.52
C ALA A 120 -5.24 -0.14 -6.99
N LYS A 121 -6.01 0.49 -7.88
CA LYS A 121 -7.07 1.47 -7.56
C LYS A 121 -8.02 1.08 -6.42
N ASP A 122 -8.40 -0.19 -6.38
CA ASP A 122 -9.40 -0.74 -5.48
C ASP A 122 -8.79 -1.45 -4.25
N GLU A 123 -7.48 -1.37 -4.07
CA GLU A 123 -6.74 -1.97 -2.96
C GLU A 123 -6.89 -1.14 -1.68
N LEU A 124 -6.91 -1.81 -0.52
CA LEU A 124 -7.02 -1.21 0.81
C LEU A 124 -6.05 -0.05 1.01
N MET A 125 -4.78 -0.24 0.68
CA MET A 125 -3.67 0.70 0.84
C MET A 125 -3.44 1.58 -0.38
N SER A 126 -4.37 1.65 -1.33
CA SER A 126 -4.35 2.68 -2.38
C SER A 126 -4.81 4.03 -1.82
N VAL A 127 -4.40 5.13 -2.47
CA VAL A 127 -4.87 6.47 -2.11
C VAL A 127 -6.39 6.57 -2.28
N TYR A 128 -7.07 7.06 -1.24
CA TYR A 128 -8.53 7.13 -1.16
C TYR A 128 -9.10 8.56 -1.05
N PHE A 129 -8.25 9.60 -1.03
CA PHE A 129 -8.70 10.99 -0.89
C PHE A 129 -9.48 11.44 -2.13
N ASP A 130 -10.75 11.81 -1.94
CA ASP A 130 -11.68 12.36 -2.94
C ASP A 130 -11.92 11.52 -4.21
N LEU A 131 -11.41 10.28 -4.23
CA LEU A 131 -11.53 9.37 -5.36
C LEU A 131 -12.12 8.04 -4.92
N PRO A 132 -13.23 7.59 -5.53
CA PRO A 132 -13.87 6.33 -5.14
C PRO A 132 -12.98 5.13 -5.45
N GLY A 133 -12.86 4.21 -4.50
CA GLY A 133 -12.20 2.91 -4.65
C GLY A 133 -12.82 1.88 -3.71
N ALA A 134 -12.75 0.60 -4.05
CA ALA A 134 -13.39 -0.45 -3.26
C ALA A 134 -12.67 -0.75 -1.92
N MET A 135 -11.41 -0.31 -1.75
CA MET A 135 -10.58 -0.49 -0.54
C MET A 135 -10.58 -1.94 -0.02
N LEU A 136 -10.30 -2.87 -0.94
CA LEU A 136 -10.29 -4.31 -0.72
C LEU A 136 -8.98 -4.71 -0.04
N TYR A 137 -9.04 -5.49 1.03
CA TYR A 137 -7.87 -6.07 1.66
C TYR A 137 -7.38 -7.25 0.81
N THR A 138 -6.55 -6.94 -0.18
CA THR A 138 -6.12 -7.92 -1.18
C THR A 138 -4.86 -8.68 -0.77
N ALA A 139 -4.50 -9.65 -1.61
CA ALA A 139 -3.22 -10.33 -1.55
C ALA A 139 -2.01 -9.38 -1.59
N PHE A 140 -2.12 -8.16 -2.15
CA PHE A 140 -1.00 -7.21 -2.20
C PHE A 140 -0.61 -6.71 -0.81
N THR A 141 -1.56 -6.18 -0.04
CA THR A 141 -1.28 -5.71 1.32
C THR A 141 -0.90 -6.87 2.24
N MET A 142 -1.56 -8.03 2.08
CA MET A 142 -1.17 -9.25 2.80
C MET A 142 0.27 -9.68 2.49
N ALA A 143 0.67 -9.67 1.22
CA ALA A 143 2.01 -10.02 0.79
C ALA A 143 3.06 -9.06 1.34
N ALA A 144 2.79 -7.75 1.32
CA ALA A 144 3.70 -6.77 1.90
C ALA A 144 3.92 -7.02 3.39
N PHE A 145 2.87 -7.32 4.16
CA PHE A 145 3.02 -7.68 5.57
C PHE A 145 3.79 -8.97 5.80
N GLU A 146 3.56 -10.01 5.00
CA GLU A 146 4.32 -11.27 5.12
C GLU A 146 5.79 -11.09 4.74
N ASP A 147 6.08 -10.25 3.75
CA ASP A 147 7.45 -9.93 3.36
C ASP A 147 8.22 -9.13 4.43
N MET A 148 7.53 -8.44 5.35
CA MET A 148 8.14 -7.81 6.54
C MET A 148 8.65 -8.82 7.59
N LYS A 149 8.32 -10.11 7.44
CA LYS A 149 8.81 -11.26 8.25
C LYS A 149 8.26 -11.41 9.66
N TYR A 150 7.63 -10.39 10.24
CA TYR A 150 6.96 -10.50 11.55
C TYR A 150 5.46 -10.79 11.48
N PHE A 151 4.88 -10.87 10.27
CA PHE A 151 3.51 -11.36 10.05
C PHE A 151 3.50 -12.61 9.17
N ARG A 152 2.44 -13.39 9.30
CA ARG A 152 2.09 -14.47 8.38
C ARG A 152 0.68 -14.23 7.88
N ALA A 153 0.50 -14.12 6.56
CA ALA A 153 -0.82 -13.92 6.01
C ALA A 153 -1.65 -15.21 6.11
N ASN A 154 -2.94 -15.04 6.35
CA ASN A 154 -3.89 -16.14 6.29
C ASN A 154 -4.43 -16.26 4.86
N TRP A 155 -3.65 -16.90 3.99
CA TRP A 155 -3.97 -17.08 2.57
C TRP A 155 -5.30 -17.83 2.36
N GLY A 156 -6.02 -17.48 1.31
CA GLY A 156 -7.41 -17.90 1.05
C GLY A 156 -8.47 -16.98 1.69
N LYS A 157 -8.05 -15.88 2.33
CA LYS A 157 -8.94 -14.84 2.90
C LYS A 157 -8.80 -13.49 2.23
N GLU A 158 -7.85 -13.34 1.31
CA GLU A 158 -7.68 -12.15 0.49
C GLU A 158 -8.97 -11.80 -0.27
N GLU A 159 -9.31 -10.51 -0.29
CA GLU A 159 -10.34 -10.02 -1.18
C GLU A 159 -9.80 -9.95 -2.61
N THR A 160 -10.64 -10.32 -3.58
CA THR A 160 -10.27 -10.27 -5.00
C THR A 160 -10.51 -8.88 -5.55
N MET A 161 -9.46 -8.27 -6.12
CA MET A 161 -9.56 -7.01 -6.85
C MET A 161 -9.66 -7.28 -8.36
N SER A 162 -10.68 -6.73 -9.01
CA SER A 162 -10.82 -6.85 -10.48
C SER A 162 -9.92 -5.88 -11.25
N TRP A 163 -9.57 -4.75 -10.63
CA TRP A 163 -8.72 -3.75 -11.27
C TRP A 163 -7.35 -4.31 -11.66
N GLY A 164 -7.00 -4.21 -12.95
CA GLY A 164 -5.74 -4.71 -13.50
C GLY A 164 -5.61 -6.24 -13.54
N LYS A 165 -6.60 -7.00 -13.07
CA LYS A 165 -6.54 -8.45 -13.07
C LYS A 165 -6.42 -8.97 -14.51
N ASP A 166 -5.45 -9.86 -14.74
CA ASP A 166 -5.14 -10.46 -16.04
C ASP A 166 -4.80 -9.46 -17.17
N ALA A 167 -4.47 -8.21 -16.84
CA ALA A 167 -4.21 -7.15 -17.81
C ALA A 167 -2.87 -7.28 -18.58
N GLY A 168 -2.01 -8.22 -18.16
CA GLY A 168 -0.71 -8.48 -18.76
C GLY A 168 0.36 -7.44 -18.43
N CYS A 169 1.58 -7.70 -18.89
CA CYS A 169 2.77 -6.90 -18.55
C CYS A 169 2.70 -5.44 -19.01
N GLN A 170 1.94 -5.17 -20.07
CA GLN A 170 1.83 -3.82 -20.63
C GLN A 170 1.08 -2.87 -19.70
N PHE A 171 0.27 -3.40 -18.78
CA PHE A 171 -0.50 -2.60 -17.82
C PHE A 171 0.41 -1.70 -16.98
N GLN A 172 1.57 -2.20 -16.52
CA GLN A 172 2.53 -1.37 -15.80
C GLN A 172 3.54 -0.65 -16.71
N HIS A 173 3.83 -1.16 -17.91
CA HIS A 173 4.91 -0.65 -18.77
C HIS A 173 4.49 0.42 -19.79
N ARG A 174 3.20 0.54 -20.14
CA ARG A 174 2.69 1.50 -21.13
C ARG A 174 1.80 2.57 -20.50
N LYS A 175 1.57 3.67 -21.23
CA LYS A 175 0.57 4.67 -20.86
C LYS A 175 -0.83 4.03 -20.85
N CYS A 176 -1.70 4.51 -19.96
CA CYS A 176 -3.06 3.98 -19.80
C CYS A 176 -3.96 4.28 -21.01
N VAL A 177 -3.72 5.41 -21.65
CA VAL A 177 -4.39 5.89 -22.86
C VAL A 177 -3.28 6.29 -23.83
N GLU A 178 -3.49 5.99 -25.11
CA GLU A 178 -2.58 6.41 -26.19
C GLU A 178 -2.72 7.91 -26.48
#